data_AF-A0A2V2ZLS1-F1
#
_entry.id   AF-A0A2V2ZLS1-F1
#
_cell.length_a   1.000
_cell.length_b   1.000
_cell.length_c   1.000
_cell.angle_alpha   90.00
_cell.angle_beta   90.00
_cell.angle_gamma   90.00
#
_symmetry.space_group_name_H-M   'P 1'
#
loop_
_entity.id
_entity.type
_entity.pdbx_description
1 polymer ?
#
loop_
_entity_poly.entity_id
_entity_poly.type
_entity_poly.pdbx_seq_one_letter_code
_entity_poly.pdbx_strand_id
1 'polypeptide(L)'
;MVDLIKDNNEVKGALIQKGKEFHIIYSPAVILATGGFGGLYQSSDNPRDVSGEGIGMAWRHGAILVDMEFVQFYPYRLQHPANIDVMTKIFAKGAFLVNDQHERFMEKYPKKELETRDTLSYAMFKENKVLIDFSGVEEDVLQHDSPYLYRLYQKAHPGEWIMSPVQHYCMGGVQTDEWGRTNVPGLYACGEVTGGLHGANRLGGGSLTESLVFGHRAGKMAVQEKSIGAISAIMDFGIDELKNSSSKIEEYETIKKVKEVMWQKVGIERTSRSLKEAADELNLIAINLENENNLQALQLREKVRSAWASAFAASVRKESRGAHKLQDIKEEKKEWEGKNRIHKTSIQFTPAASKAEMP
;
A
#
# COMPACT_ATOMS: atom_id res chain seq x y z
N MET A 1 -12.06 12.96 3.84
CA MET A 1 -12.49 13.51 2.53
C MET A 1 -13.50 12.53 1.96
N VAL A 2 -14.59 13.01 1.35
CA VAL A 2 -15.61 12.16 0.75
C VAL A 2 -15.33 11.97 -0.74
N ASP A 3 -15.12 13.07 -1.46
CA ASP A 3 -14.84 13.03 -2.89
C ASP A 3 -14.08 14.28 -3.37
N LEU A 4 -13.55 14.24 -4.59
CA LEU A 4 -13.01 15.41 -5.29
C LEU A 4 -14.13 16.16 -6.04
N ILE A 5 -14.02 17.48 -6.08
CA ILE A 5 -14.87 18.36 -6.89
C ILE A 5 -14.16 18.52 -8.22
N LYS A 6 -14.72 17.97 -9.30
CA LYS A 6 -14.11 18.01 -10.63
C LYS A 6 -15.07 18.67 -11.61
N ASP A 7 -14.64 19.75 -12.25
CA ASP A 7 -15.37 20.47 -13.30
C ASP A 7 -14.65 20.27 -14.64
N ASN A 8 -15.36 19.71 -15.62
CA ASN A 8 -14.77 19.17 -16.85
C ASN A 8 -13.64 18.18 -16.54
N ASN A 9 -12.39 18.56 -16.83
CA ASN A 9 -11.20 17.75 -16.61
C ASN A 9 -10.33 18.22 -15.43
N GLU A 10 -10.75 19.26 -14.70
CA GLU A 10 -9.96 19.91 -13.66
C GLU A 10 -10.57 19.68 -12.28
N VAL A 11 -9.74 19.33 -11.30
CA VAL A 11 -10.12 19.28 -9.89
C VAL A 11 -10.10 20.70 -9.31
N LYS A 12 -11.22 21.12 -8.74
CA LYS A 12 -11.47 22.47 -8.21
C LYS A 12 -11.76 22.49 -6.71
N GLY A 13 -11.55 21.38 -6.01
CA GLY A 13 -11.81 21.29 -4.57
C GLY A 13 -12.09 19.87 -4.08
N ALA A 14 -12.62 19.78 -2.86
CA ALA A 14 -13.03 18.53 -2.25
C ALA A 14 -14.37 18.65 -1.50
N LEU A 15 -15.15 17.58 -1.53
CA LEU A 15 -16.27 17.34 -0.64
C LEU A 15 -15.74 16.70 0.64
N ILE A 16 -16.05 17.31 1.79
CA ILE A 16 -15.66 16.78 3.10
C ILE A 16 -16.90 16.56 3.96
N GLN A 17 -16.80 15.59 4.87
CA GLN A 17 -17.81 15.35 5.88
C GLN A 17 -17.23 15.68 7.25
N LYS A 18 -17.96 16.49 8.03
CA LYS A 18 -17.65 16.80 9.42
C LYS A 18 -18.86 16.43 10.28
N GLY A 19 -18.77 15.30 10.98
CA GLY A 19 -19.93 14.72 11.67
C GLY A 19 -21.01 14.33 10.66
N LYS A 20 -22.19 14.93 10.76
CA LYS A 20 -23.32 14.70 9.82
C LYS A 20 -23.39 15.75 8.70
N GLU A 21 -22.55 16.77 8.76
CA GLU A 21 -22.56 17.86 7.79
C GLU A 21 -21.57 17.61 6.66
N PHE A 22 -21.95 18.04 5.46
CA PHE A 22 -21.11 18.02 4.28
C PHE A 22 -20.72 19.45 3.93
N HIS A 23 -19.44 19.65 3.64
CA HIS A 23 -18.91 20.94 3.20
C HIS A 23 -18.15 20.76 1.90
N ILE A 24 -18.35 21.69 0.98
CA ILE A 24 -17.53 21.80 -0.22
C ILE A 24 -16.44 22.82 0.06
N ILE A 25 -15.18 22.41 -0.11
CA ILE A 25 -14.04 23.30 -0.06
C ILE A 25 -13.52 23.46 -1.48
N TYR A 26 -13.75 24.64 -2.06
CA TYR A 26 -13.18 25.02 -3.34
C TYR A 26 -11.72 25.43 -3.15
N SER A 27 -10.83 24.91 -4.00
CA SER A 27 -9.41 25.25 -4.01
C SER A 27 -8.85 25.12 -5.43
N PRO A 28 -7.94 26.02 -5.87
CA PRO A 28 -7.30 25.89 -7.19
C PRO A 28 -6.34 24.70 -7.25
N ALA A 29 -5.95 24.16 -6.10
CA ALA A 29 -5.13 22.96 -5.98
C ALA A 29 -5.64 22.06 -4.85
N VAL A 30 -5.69 20.75 -5.10
CA VAL A 30 -5.91 19.72 -4.09
C VAL A 30 -4.71 18.79 -4.06
N ILE A 31 -4.09 18.62 -2.89
CA ILE A 31 -2.97 17.68 -2.70
C ILE A 31 -3.48 16.45 -1.93
N LEU A 32 -3.34 15.28 -2.52
CA LEU A 32 -3.55 14.01 -1.84
C LEU A 32 -2.26 13.60 -1.11
N ALA A 33 -2.38 13.34 0.19
CA ALA A 33 -1.30 12.86 1.05
C ALA A 33 -1.84 11.80 2.04
N THR A 34 -2.66 10.88 1.53
CA THR A 34 -3.52 9.99 2.33
C THR A 34 -2.88 8.66 2.74
N GLY A 35 -1.58 8.49 2.48
CA GLY A 35 -0.89 7.21 2.66
C GLY A 35 -1.27 6.16 1.61
N GLY A 36 -0.78 4.93 1.83
CA GLY A 36 -1.00 3.80 0.95
C GLY A 36 -2.32 3.06 1.17
N PHE A 37 -2.33 1.77 0.82
CA PHE A 37 -3.49 0.88 0.94
C PHE A 37 -3.20 -0.35 1.83
N GLY A 38 -2.20 -0.23 2.71
CA GLY A 38 -1.73 -1.33 3.54
C GLY A 38 -2.77 -1.91 4.51
N GLY A 39 -3.66 -1.05 5.03
CA GLY A 39 -4.77 -1.44 5.88
C GLY A 39 -5.79 -2.38 5.23
N LEU A 40 -5.69 -2.63 3.91
CA LEU A 40 -6.49 -3.62 3.18
C LEU A 40 -5.88 -5.03 3.20
N TYR A 41 -4.76 -5.26 3.86
CA TYR A 41 -4.25 -6.60 4.15
C TYR A 41 -4.71 -7.06 5.54
N GLN A 42 -4.91 -8.37 5.71
CA GLN A 42 -5.29 -8.95 7.00
C GLN A 42 -4.21 -8.73 8.07
N SER A 43 -2.94 -8.86 7.68
CA SER A 43 -1.78 -8.60 8.54
C SER A 43 -0.95 -7.45 7.95
N SER A 44 -0.93 -6.33 8.67
CA SER A 44 -0.23 -5.10 8.28
C SER A 44 0.23 -4.36 9.54
N ASP A 45 1.36 -3.66 9.45
CA ASP A 45 1.83 -2.73 10.48
C ASP A 45 1.30 -1.29 10.28
N ASN A 46 0.52 -1.05 9.22
CA ASN A 46 -0.08 0.25 8.94
C ASN A 46 -1.27 0.50 9.88
N PRO A 47 -1.56 1.78 10.20
CA PRO A 47 -2.84 2.15 10.80
C PRO A 47 -4.01 1.65 9.96
N ARG A 48 -5.10 1.22 10.62
CA ARG A 48 -6.24 0.57 9.96
C ARG A 48 -6.99 1.48 8.97
N ASP A 49 -6.89 2.79 9.16
CA ASP A 49 -7.49 3.83 8.33
C ASP A 49 -6.67 4.14 7.07
N VAL A 50 -5.41 3.70 6.96
CA VAL A 50 -4.59 3.78 5.74
C VAL A 50 -5.02 2.69 4.75
N SER A 51 -6.16 2.92 4.10
CA SER A 51 -6.92 1.92 3.35
C SER A 51 -7.14 2.25 1.87
N GLY A 52 -6.32 3.15 1.31
CA GLY A 52 -6.27 3.40 -0.13
C GLY A 52 -7.38 4.29 -0.71
N GLU A 53 -8.28 4.87 0.10
CA GLU A 53 -9.39 5.68 -0.42
C GLU A 53 -8.94 6.81 -1.35
N GLY A 54 -7.82 7.48 -1.04
CA GLY A 54 -7.28 8.53 -1.90
C GLY A 54 -6.78 8.03 -3.26
N ILE A 55 -6.26 6.80 -3.32
CA ILE A 55 -5.79 6.18 -4.57
C ILE A 55 -6.99 5.84 -5.46
N GLY A 56 -8.00 5.16 -4.90
CA GLY A 56 -9.23 4.83 -5.62
C GLY A 56 -9.94 6.08 -6.13
N MET A 57 -10.08 7.08 -5.26
CA MET A 57 -10.73 8.36 -5.58
C MET A 57 -10.00 9.09 -6.71
N ALA A 58 -8.67 9.21 -6.64
CA ALA A 58 -7.89 9.81 -7.71
C ALA A 58 -8.09 9.08 -9.04
N TRP A 59 -8.04 7.74 -9.04
CA TRP A 59 -8.24 6.93 -10.23
C TRP A 59 -9.64 7.11 -10.83
N ARG A 60 -10.70 7.14 -10.01
CA ARG A 60 -12.06 7.40 -10.48
C ARG A 60 -12.18 8.78 -11.12
N HIS A 61 -11.43 9.77 -10.63
CA HIS A 61 -11.35 11.10 -11.22
C HIS A 61 -10.40 11.21 -12.43
N GLY A 62 -9.86 10.09 -12.90
CA GLY A 62 -9.05 9.99 -14.12
C GLY A 62 -7.55 10.13 -13.88
N ALA A 63 -7.09 10.11 -12.64
CA ALA A 63 -5.66 10.03 -12.36
C ALA A 63 -5.11 8.66 -12.81
N ILE A 64 -3.89 8.67 -13.34
CA ILE A 64 -3.17 7.46 -13.69
C ILE A 64 -2.60 6.85 -12.41
N LEU A 65 -2.81 5.55 -12.20
CA LEU A 65 -2.09 4.78 -11.18
C LEU A 65 -0.87 4.12 -11.80
N VAL A 66 0.18 3.96 -11.02
CA VAL A 66 1.44 3.36 -11.48
C VAL A 66 1.94 2.33 -10.48
N ASP A 67 2.47 1.22 -11.00
CA ASP A 67 3.27 0.24 -10.24
C ASP A 67 2.53 -0.38 -9.03
N MET A 68 1.20 -0.47 -9.11
CA MET A 68 0.29 -0.95 -8.05
C MET A 68 0.59 -2.38 -7.55
N GLU A 69 1.27 -3.20 -8.37
CA GLU A 69 1.64 -4.58 -8.06
C GLU A 69 2.79 -4.74 -7.05
N PHE A 70 3.52 -3.66 -6.79
CA PHE A 70 4.68 -3.66 -5.90
C PHE A 70 4.27 -3.24 -4.48
N VAL A 71 4.12 -4.25 -3.63
CA VAL A 71 3.80 -4.11 -2.20
C VAL A 71 4.90 -4.81 -1.40
N GLN A 72 5.53 -4.08 -0.47
CA GLN A 72 6.60 -4.62 0.36
C GLN A 72 6.04 -5.24 1.64
N PHE A 73 6.57 -6.42 1.98
CA PHE A 73 6.34 -7.09 3.26
C PHE A 73 7.54 -6.89 4.19
N TYR A 74 7.27 -6.72 5.48
CA TYR A 74 8.27 -6.60 6.53
C TYR A 74 8.30 -7.88 7.36
N PRO A 75 9.41 -8.64 7.40
CA PRO A 75 9.48 -9.92 8.09
C PRO A 75 9.64 -9.79 9.61
N TYR A 76 10.14 -8.65 10.11
CA TYR A 76 10.56 -8.54 11.51
C TYR A 76 9.45 -7.96 12.41
N ARG A 77 8.21 -8.41 12.27
CA ARG A 77 7.13 -8.00 13.19
C ARG A 77 6.98 -9.03 14.31
N LEU A 78 7.09 -8.56 15.55
CA LEU A 78 6.69 -9.31 16.73
C LEU A 78 5.17 -9.21 16.89
N GLN A 79 4.50 -10.35 17.08
CA GLN A 79 3.06 -10.45 17.34
C GLN A 79 2.76 -10.79 18.80
N HIS A 80 3.70 -11.46 19.48
CA HIS A 80 3.60 -11.83 20.89
C HIS A 80 5.00 -11.77 21.51
N PRO A 81 5.19 -11.23 22.72
CA PRO A 81 4.16 -10.73 23.66
C PRO A 81 3.64 -9.32 23.36
N ALA A 82 4.17 -8.66 22.33
CA ALA A 82 3.75 -7.32 21.92
C ALA A 82 3.66 -7.25 20.40
N ASN A 83 2.86 -6.30 19.90
CA ASN A 83 2.67 -6.06 18.48
C ASN A 83 3.57 -4.90 18.01
N ILE A 84 4.84 -5.18 17.70
CA ILE A 84 5.85 -4.16 17.36
C ILE A 84 6.78 -4.59 16.22
N ASP A 85 7.39 -3.61 15.55
CA ASP A 85 8.49 -3.87 14.63
C ASP A 85 9.80 -4.07 15.40
N VAL A 86 10.52 -5.11 15.01
CA VAL A 86 11.82 -5.47 15.54
C VAL A 86 12.87 -5.04 14.53
N MET A 87 13.87 -4.29 14.98
CA MET A 87 14.93 -3.78 14.10
C MET A 87 15.84 -4.91 13.64
N THR A 88 16.13 -4.98 12.33
CA THR A 88 17.01 -6.00 11.73
C THR A 88 18.38 -6.13 12.41
N LYS A 89 18.88 -5.05 13.05
CA LYS A 89 20.17 -5.00 13.74
C LYS A 89 20.35 -6.11 14.77
N ILE A 90 19.30 -6.54 15.47
CA ILE A 90 19.44 -7.60 16.49
C ILE A 90 19.80 -8.97 15.88
N PHE A 91 19.37 -9.24 14.65
CA PHE A 91 19.70 -10.48 13.94
C PHE A 91 21.17 -10.50 13.52
N ALA A 92 21.71 -9.33 13.16
CA ALA A 92 23.15 -9.16 12.96
C ALA A 92 23.96 -9.29 14.26
N LYS A 93 23.30 -9.30 15.43
CA LYS A 93 23.89 -9.44 16.76
C LYS A 93 23.63 -10.79 17.41
N GLY A 94 23.15 -11.77 16.63
CA GLY A 94 23.02 -13.15 17.06
C GLY A 94 21.60 -13.62 17.37
N ALA A 95 20.58 -12.77 17.20
CA ALA A 95 19.20 -13.27 17.21
C ALA A 95 18.96 -14.11 15.96
N PHE A 96 18.17 -15.18 16.09
CA PHE A 96 17.81 -16.03 14.95
C PHE A 96 16.35 -16.47 15.01
N LEU A 97 15.83 -16.97 13.89
CA LEU A 97 14.46 -17.42 13.80
C LEU A 97 14.40 -18.95 13.83
N VAL A 98 13.46 -19.49 14.61
CA VAL A 98 13.17 -20.93 14.67
C VAL A 98 11.69 -21.20 14.41
N ASN A 99 11.37 -22.41 13.95
CA ASN A 99 9.99 -22.86 13.80
C ASN A 99 9.44 -23.49 15.11
N ASP A 100 8.23 -24.06 15.06
CA ASP A 100 7.61 -24.77 16.20
C ASP A 100 8.30 -26.09 16.58
N GLN A 101 9.19 -26.62 15.73
CA GLN A 101 10.08 -27.73 16.07
C GLN A 101 11.45 -27.25 16.61
N HIS A 102 11.61 -25.94 16.86
CA HIS A 102 12.87 -25.31 17.27
C HIS A 102 14.01 -25.46 16.24
N GLU A 103 13.68 -25.70 14.97
CA GLU A 103 14.66 -25.74 13.89
C GLU A 103 14.92 -24.33 13.36
N ARG A 104 16.20 -23.95 13.22
CA ARG A 104 16.59 -22.70 12.55
C ARG A 104 16.43 -22.83 11.04
N PHE A 105 15.19 -22.69 10.55
CA PHE A 105 14.83 -22.88 9.13
C PHE A 105 15.57 -21.94 8.17
N MET A 106 16.12 -20.82 8.66
CA MET A 106 16.92 -19.89 7.86
C MET A 106 18.37 -20.35 7.63
N GLU A 107 18.86 -21.39 8.31
CA GLU A 107 20.25 -21.86 8.19
C GLU A 107 20.62 -22.30 6.76
N LYS A 108 19.63 -22.73 5.97
CA LYS A 108 19.80 -23.11 4.55
C LYS A 108 20.00 -21.93 3.59
N TYR A 109 19.80 -20.69 4.04
CA TYR A 109 19.96 -19.49 3.21
C TYR A 109 21.32 -18.83 3.45
N PRO A 110 22.02 -18.36 2.40
CA PRO A 110 23.37 -17.79 2.52
C PRO A 110 23.51 -16.66 3.56
N LYS A 111 22.53 -15.75 3.62
CA LYS A 111 22.51 -14.63 4.58
C LYS A 111 21.62 -14.88 5.79
N LYS A 112 21.00 -16.05 5.91
CA LYS A 112 20.14 -16.43 7.05
C LYS A 112 19.06 -15.38 7.30
N GLU A 113 18.89 -14.90 8.53
CA GLU A 113 17.92 -13.86 8.88
C GLU A 113 18.26 -12.48 8.28
N LEU A 114 19.40 -12.31 7.61
CA LEU A 114 19.78 -11.08 6.90
C LEU A 114 19.57 -11.18 5.38
N GLU A 115 18.83 -12.19 4.92
CA GLU A 115 18.34 -12.24 3.54
C GLU A 115 17.46 -11.03 3.19
N THR A 116 17.14 -10.89 1.90
CA THR A 116 16.21 -9.85 1.45
C THR A 116 14.87 -9.98 2.19
N ARG A 117 14.18 -8.85 2.41
CA ARG A 117 12.88 -8.83 3.09
C ARG A 117 11.90 -9.81 2.44
N ASP A 118 11.88 -9.85 1.11
CA ASP A 118 10.98 -10.74 0.35
C ASP A 118 11.33 -12.22 0.58
N THR A 119 12.61 -12.59 0.52
CA THR A 119 13.08 -13.96 0.78
C THR A 119 12.76 -14.40 2.21
N LEU A 120 13.05 -13.55 3.19
CA LEU A 120 12.80 -13.87 4.60
C LEU A 120 11.30 -13.94 4.90
N SER A 121 10.50 -12.99 4.41
CA SER A 121 9.05 -13.02 4.57
C SER A 121 8.43 -14.27 3.95
N TYR A 122 8.90 -14.69 2.77
CA TYR A 122 8.45 -15.93 2.15
C TYR A 122 8.85 -17.16 2.97
N ALA A 123 10.10 -17.24 3.41
CA ALA A 123 10.57 -18.36 4.24
C ALA A 123 9.74 -18.48 5.53
N MET A 124 9.52 -17.37 6.24
CA MET A 124 8.68 -17.33 7.43
C MET A 124 7.23 -17.74 7.15
N PHE A 125 6.67 -17.35 6.01
CA PHE A 125 5.28 -17.68 5.64
C PHE A 125 5.06 -19.18 5.38
N LYS A 126 6.11 -19.95 5.06
CA LYS A 126 6.03 -21.40 4.89
C LYS A 126 6.06 -22.17 6.21
N GLU A 127 6.49 -21.53 7.29
CA GLU A 127 6.51 -22.13 8.62
C GLU A 127 5.14 -21.96 9.30
N ASN A 128 4.71 -22.97 10.07
CA ASN A 128 3.45 -22.92 10.81
C ASN A 128 3.46 -21.85 11.91
N LYS A 129 4.61 -21.71 12.58
CA LYS A 129 4.86 -20.72 13.62
C LYS A 129 6.33 -20.32 13.55
N VAL A 130 6.62 -19.03 13.70
CA VAL A 130 7.99 -18.53 13.76
C VAL A 130 8.22 -17.87 15.10
N LEU A 131 9.32 -18.23 15.75
CA LEU A 131 9.78 -17.67 17.01
C LEU A 131 11.12 -16.96 16.81
N ILE A 132 11.35 -15.89 17.57
CA ILE A 132 12.69 -15.32 17.70
C ILE A 132 13.41 -15.92 18.91
N ASP A 133 14.64 -16.34 18.68
CA ASP A 133 15.57 -16.82 19.70
C ASP A 133 16.66 -15.76 19.95
N PHE A 134 16.89 -15.44 21.23
CA PHE A 134 17.85 -14.43 21.67
C PHE A 134 19.14 -15.03 22.24
N SER A 135 19.31 -16.36 22.26
CA SER A 135 20.44 -17.04 22.91
C SER A 135 21.81 -16.64 22.36
N GLY A 136 21.87 -16.15 21.12
CA GLY A 136 23.10 -15.61 20.53
C GLY A 136 23.31 -14.10 20.77
N VAL A 137 22.41 -13.43 21.49
CA VAL A 137 22.45 -11.98 21.75
C VAL A 137 22.83 -11.71 23.20
N GLU A 138 23.91 -10.97 23.40
CA GLU A 138 24.27 -10.47 24.73
C GLU A 138 23.23 -9.47 25.25
N GLU A 139 22.95 -9.50 26.55
CA GLU A 139 21.89 -8.69 27.15
C GLU A 139 22.14 -7.17 27.01
N ASP A 140 23.41 -6.75 27.11
CA ASP A 140 23.85 -5.37 26.95
C ASP A 140 23.56 -4.82 25.54
N VAL A 141 23.65 -5.68 24.52
CA VAL A 141 23.30 -5.34 23.13
C VAL A 141 21.81 -5.04 23.02
N LEU A 142 20.94 -5.85 23.63
CA LEU A 142 19.50 -5.55 23.64
C LEU A 142 19.22 -4.23 24.35
N GLN A 143 19.86 -4.00 25.51
CA GLN A 143 19.66 -2.78 26.30
C GLN A 143 20.08 -1.52 25.54
N HIS A 144 21.22 -1.55 24.85
CA HIS A 144 21.75 -0.40 24.13
C HIS A 144 21.09 -0.19 22.75
N ASP A 145 21.00 -1.25 21.95
CA ASP A 145 20.58 -1.15 20.55
C ASP A 145 19.06 -1.22 20.36
N SER A 146 18.33 -1.80 21.31
CA SER A 146 16.87 -1.86 21.27
C SER A 146 16.25 -1.74 22.67
N PRO A 147 16.35 -0.56 23.33
CA PRO A 147 15.92 -0.39 24.73
C PRO A 147 14.46 -0.76 24.99
N TYR A 148 13.58 -0.58 24.00
CA TYR A 148 12.17 -0.98 24.11
C TYR A 148 12.02 -2.50 24.09
N LEU A 149 12.70 -3.19 23.17
CA LEU A 149 12.69 -4.65 23.10
C LEU A 149 13.31 -5.26 24.35
N TYR A 150 14.37 -4.65 24.90
CA TYR A 150 14.98 -5.06 26.16
C TYR A 150 13.99 -5.02 27.33
N ARG A 151 13.21 -3.96 27.48
CA ARG A 151 12.17 -3.88 28.53
C ARG A 151 11.09 -4.95 28.38
N LEU A 152 10.77 -5.36 27.16
CA LEU A 152 9.86 -6.48 26.92
C LEU A 152 10.55 -7.80 27.26
N TYR A 153 11.82 -7.95 26.89
CA TYR A 153 12.64 -9.13 27.15
C TYR A 153 12.68 -9.42 28.65
N GLN A 154 13.02 -8.42 29.46
CA GLN A 154 13.04 -8.55 30.93
C GLN A 154 11.70 -8.97 31.56
N LYS A 155 10.57 -8.67 30.90
CA LYS A 155 9.23 -8.96 31.44
C LYS A 155 8.67 -10.30 31.01
N ALA A 156 9.05 -10.77 29.83
CA ALA A 156 8.38 -11.88 29.16
C ALA A 156 9.33 -13.01 28.75
N HIS A 157 10.61 -12.93 29.09
CA HIS A 157 11.58 -14.00 28.87
C HIS A 157 11.87 -14.77 30.18
N PRO A 158 11.92 -16.13 30.16
CA PRO A 158 11.57 -17.00 29.03
C PRO A 158 10.06 -17.01 28.77
N GLY A 159 9.68 -17.05 27.50
CA GLY A 159 8.29 -17.05 27.04
C GLY A 159 8.25 -17.18 25.52
N GLU A 160 7.06 -17.21 24.93
CA GLU A 160 6.94 -17.28 23.46
C GLU A 160 7.12 -15.90 22.82
N TRP A 161 7.95 -15.81 21.79
CA TRP A 161 8.20 -14.58 21.04
C TRP A 161 7.85 -14.80 19.58
N ILE A 162 6.57 -14.66 19.24
CA ILE A 162 6.04 -15.02 17.93
C ILE A 162 6.30 -13.90 16.94
N MET A 163 6.94 -14.25 15.82
CA MET A 163 7.21 -13.36 14.71
C MET A 163 6.32 -13.71 13.52
N SER A 164 5.94 -12.71 12.72
CA SER A 164 5.29 -12.95 11.43
C SER A 164 5.64 -11.85 10.43
N PRO A 165 5.62 -12.15 9.12
CA PRO A 165 5.70 -11.10 8.13
C PRO A 165 4.36 -10.34 8.05
N VAL A 166 4.43 -9.05 7.77
CA VAL A 166 3.27 -8.16 7.62
C VAL A 166 3.40 -7.32 6.36
N GLN A 167 2.29 -6.86 5.78
CA GLN A 167 2.36 -5.80 4.78
C GLN A 167 2.90 -4.53 5.46
N HIS A 168 3.80 -3.81 4.76
CA HIS A 168 4.51 -2.65 5.32
C HIS A 168 4.41 -1.39 4.49
N TYR A 169 4.60 -1.48 3.16
CA TYR A 169 4.66 -0.31 2.30
C TYR A 169 4.07 -0.56 0.92
N CYS A 170 3.40 0.43 0.36
CA CYS A 170 2.87 0.43 -1.00
C CYS A 170 3.79 1.25 -1.92
N MET A 171 4.51 0.61 -2.85
CA MET A 171 5.37 1.33 -3.81
C MET A 171 4.59 1.86 -5.02
N GLY A 172 3.41 1.31 -5.27
CA GLY A 172 2.47 1.77 -6.27
C GLY A 172 1.40 2.71 -5.71
N GLY A 173 0.89 3.59 -6.56
CA GLY A 173 -0.06 4.63 -6.20
C GLY A 173 -0.35 5.59 -7.34
N VAL A 174 -0.79 6.80 -7.02
CA VAL A 174 -1.07 7.87 -8.00
C VAL A 174 0.23 8.30 -8.69
N GLN A 175 0.23 8.29 -10.02
CA GLN A 175 1.36 8.77 -10.81
C GLN A 175 1.48 10.28 -10.67
N THR A 176 2.69 10.74 -10.37
CA THR A 176 3.06 12.16 -10.37
C THR A 176 4.34 12.39 -11.16
N ASP A 177 4.60 13.64 -11.51
CA ASP A 177 5.94 14.09 -11.91
C ASP A 177 6.83 14.42 -10.71
N GLU A 178 8.06 14.88 -10.94
CA GLU A 178 9.00 15.15 -9.84
C GLU A 178 8.58 16.31 -8.91
N TRP A 179 7.51 17.03 -9.25
CA TRP A 179 6.95 18.14 -8.48
C TRP A 179 5.57 17.83 -7.85
N GLY A 180 5.09 16.59 -7.97
CA GLY A 180 3.84 16.13 -7.37
C GLY A 180 2.58 16.44 -8.20
N ARG A 181 2.72 16.88 -9.46
CA ARG A 181 1.57 17.10 -10.36
C ARG A 181 1.08 15.77 -10.90
N THR A 182 -0.23 15.55 -10.91
CA THR A 182 -0.85 14.40 -11.59
C THR A 182 -1.18 14.76 -13.05
N ASN A 183 -1.71 13.81 -13.82
CA ASN A 183 -2.25 14.08 -15.16
C ASN A 183 -3.61 14.83 -15.13
N VAL A 184 -4.21 15.01 -13.95
CA VAL A 184 -5.48 15.71 -13.77
C VAL A 184 -5.17 17.14 -13.29
N PRO A 185 -5.48 18.18 -14.08
CA PRO A 185 -5.30 19.57 -13.67
C PRO A 185 -5.93 19.87 -12.31
N GLY A 186 -5.25 20.67 -11.49
CA GLY A 186 -5.68 21.01 -10.12
C GLY A 186 -5.51 19.88 -9.09
N LEU A 187 -5.12 18.66 -9.50
CA LEU A 187 -4.86 17.54 -8.60
C LEU A 187 -3.36 17.25 -8.49
N TYR A 188 -2.90 17.22 -7.25
CA TYR A 188 -1.53 16.93 -6.83
C TYR A 188 -1.53 15.74 -5.88
N ALA A 189 -0.38 15.07 -5.74
CA ALA A 189 -0.21 14.00 -4.76
C ALA A 189 1.23 13.92 -4.25
N CYS A 190 1.41 13.48 -3.00
CA CYS A 190 2.73 13.29 -2.40
C CYS A 190 2.73 12.24 -1.27
N GLY A 191 3.91 11.67 -1.00
CA GLY A 191 4.08 10.58 -0.04
C GLY A 191 3.54 9.25 -0.57
N GLU A 192 3.22 8.33 0.33
CA GLU A 192 2.87 6.93 -0.03
C GLU A 192 1.58 6.75 -0.84
N VAL A 193 0.75 7.79 -0.97
CA VAL A 193 -0.38 7.75 -1.92
C VAL A 193 0.10 7.73 -3.38
N THR A 194 1.35 8.12 -3.63
CA THR A 194 1.98 8.16 -4.95
C THR A 194 2.73 6.87 -5.27
N GLY A 195 2.94 6.61 -6.56
CA GLY A 195 3.65 5.42 -7.04
C GLY A 195 4.88 5.72 -7.89
N GLY A 196 5.76 4.73 -7.99
CA GLY A 196 6.79 4.65 -9.03
C GLY A 196 8.12 5.34 -8.72
N LEU A 197 8.27 6.02 -7.59
CA LEU A 197 9.56 6.54 -7.10
C LEU A 197 10.50 5.40 -6.68
N HIS A 198 9.96 4.47 -5.90
CA HIS A 198 10.73 3.37 -5.29
C HIS A 198 10.93 2.16 -6.21
N GLY A 199 10.33 2.20 -7.40
CA GLY A 199 10.28 1.06 -8.32
C GLY A 199 9.75 -0.19 -7.64
N ALA A 200 10.40 -1.32 -7.90
CA ALA A 200 9.92 -2.63 -7.44
C ALA A 200 10.22 -2.92 -5.96
N ASN A 201 11.08 -2.16 -5.29
CA ASN A 201 11.43 -2.41 -3.89
C ASN A 201 11.95 -1.15 -3.20
N ARG A 202 11.25 -0.67 -2.17
CA ARG A 202 11.64 0.51 -1.40
C ARG A 202 12.81 0.21 -0.46
N LEU A 203 13.84 1.06 -0.49
CA LEU A 203 14.91 1.03 0.52
C LEU A 203 14.42 1.50 1.89
N GLY A 204 14.93 0.85 2.95
CA GLY A 204 14.64 1.24 4.33
C GLY A 204 15.03 2.71 4.60
N GLY A 205 14.15 3.44 5.29
CA GLY A 205 14.35 4.87 5.58
C GLY A 205 13.94 5.83 4.45
N GLY A 206 13.58 5.33 3.27
CA GLY A 206 13.23 6.17 2.12
C GLY A 206 11.88 6.88 2.20
N SER A 207 10.88 6.34 2.90
CA SER A 207 9.49 6.87 2.86
C SER A 207 9.33 8.21 3.57
N LEU A 208 9.98 8.40 4.72
CA LEU A 208 9.90 9.68 5.45
C LEU A 208 10.57 10.79 4.64
N THR A 209 11.72 10.49 4.03
CA THR A 209 12.43 11.41 3.15
C THR A 209 11.60 11.77 1.92
N GLU A 210 10.96 10.79 1.28
CA GLU A 210 10.01 11.03 0.19
C GLU A 210 8.87 11.96 0.63
N SER A 211 8.19 11.66 1.73
CA SER A 211 7.07 12.47 2.22
C SER A 211 7.48 13.93 2.46
N LEU A 212 8.66 14.17 3.04
CA LEU A 212 9.17 15.52 3.27
C LEU A 212 9.51 16.24 1.94
N VAL A 213 10.22 15.57 1.05
CA VAL A 213 10.70 16.17 -0.21
C VAL A 213 9.53 16.44 -1.16
N PHE A 214 8.69 15.45 -1.41
CA PHE A 214 7.57 15.57 -2.34
C PHE A 214 6.41 16.38 -1.75
N GLY A 215 6.23 16.35 -0.43
CA GLY A 215 5.31 17.27 0.26
C GLY A 215 5.70 18.74 0.05
N HIS A 216 6.98 19.06 0.23
CA HIS A 216 7.50 20.40 -0.03
C HIS A 216 7.35 20.83 -1.50
N ARG A 217 7.67 19.94 -2.44
CA ARG A 217 7.56 20.22 -3.88
C ARG A 217 6.10 20.42 -4.33
N ALA A 218 5.20 19.52 -3.93
CA ALA A 218 3.78 19.64 -4.23
C ALA A 218 3.21 20.93 -3.64
N GLY A 219 3.56 21.28 -2.40
CA GLY A 219 3.17 22.55 -1.78
C GLY A 219 3.67 23.77 -2.57
N LYS A 220 4.92 23.75 -3.05
CA LYS A 220 5.47 24.82 -3.89
C LYS A 220 4.74 25.00 -5.22
N MET A 221 4.27 23.91 -5.83
CA MET A 221 3.50 24.00 -7.07
C MET A 221 2.05 24.43 -6.81
N ALA A 222 1.41 23.87 -5.78
CA ALA A 222 0.03 24.18 -5.45
C ALA A 222 -0.19 25.69 -5.17
N VAL A 223 0.79 26.38 -4.57
CA VAL A 223 0.71 27.85 -4.34
C VAL A 223 0.79 28.66 -5.64
N GLN A 224 1.30 28.07 -6.73
CA GLN A 224 1.34 28.73 -8.03
C GLN A 224 0.00 28.69 -8.75
N GLU A 225 -0.95 27.86 -8.31
CA GLU A 225 -2.31 27.79 -8.83
C GLU A 225 -3.10 29.01 -8.34
N LYS A 226 -3.30 30.00 -9.22
CA LYS A 226 -3.78 31.34 -8.81
C LYS A 226 -5.29 31.49 -8.75
N SER A 227 -6.04 30.69 -9.50
CA SER A 227 -7.50 30.85 -9.55
C SER A 227 -8.19 29.55 -9.89
N ILE A 228 -9.26 29.29 -9.16
CA ILE A 228 -10.30 28.35 -9.58
C ILE A 228 -11.00 29.05 -10.74
N GLY A 229 -10.73 28.65 -11.98
CA GLY A 229 -11.45 29.19 -13.13
C GLY A 229 -12.96 29.10 -12.91
N ALA A 230 -13.76 29.90 -13.63
CA ALA A 230 -15.21 29.97 -13.46
C ALA A 230 -15.82 28.57 -13.27
N ILE A 231 -16.54 28.37 -12.16
CA ILE A 231 -17.21 27.10 -11.86
C ILE A 231 -18.46 27.08 -12.73
N SER A 232 -18.45 26.20 -13.75
CA SER A 232 -19.44 26.24 -14.83
C SER A 232 -20.88 25.93 -14.36
N ALA A 233 -21.02 25.18 -13.28
CA ALA A 233 -22.26 24.91 -12.59
C ALA A 233 -22.00 24.68 -11.10
N ILE A 234 -22.90 25.14 -10.22
CA ILE A 234 -22.98 24.58 -8.87
C ILE A 234 -23.30 23.10 -9.07
N MET A 235 -22.28 22.25 -8.92
CA MET A 235 -22.47 20.82 -9.07
C MET A 235 -23.43 20.34 -7.99
N ASP A 236 -24.58 19.82 -8.41
CA ASP A 236 -25.40 19.00 -7.54
C ASP A 236 -24.63 17.70 -7.30
N PHE A 237 -24.03 17.60 -6.11
CA PHE A 237 -23.26 16.42 -5.70
C PHE A 237 -24.16 15.26 -5.25
N GLY A 238 -25.47 15.37 -5.40
CA GLY A 238 -26.41 14.38 -4.89
C GLY A 238 -26.26 14.20 -3.38
N ILE A 239 -25.84 15.25 -2.65
CA ILE A 239 -25.58 15.17 -1.20
C ILE A 239 -26.83 14.69 -0.45
N ASP A 240 -28.00 15.13 -0.90
CA ASP A 240 -29.27 14.70 -0.32
C ASP A 240 -29.62 13.23 -0.65
N GLU A 241 -29.21 12.73 -1.81
CA GLU A 241 -29.30 11.30 -2.15
C GLU A 241 -28.35 10.46 -1.27
N LEU A 242 -27.10 10.91 -1.13
CA LEU A 242 -26.08 10.25 -0.28
C LEU A 242 -26.49 10.17 1.20
N LYS A 243 -27.28 11.14 1.69
CA LYS A 243 -27.79 11.18 3.07
C LYS A 243 -29.00 10.28 3.28
N ASN A 244 -29.93 10.23 2.33
CA ASN A 244 -31.26 9.66 2.52
C ASN A 244 -31.37 8.19 2.10
N SER A 245 -30.36 7.65 1.42
CA SER A 245 -30.30 6.25 1.04
C SER A 245 -30.00 5.34 2.25
N SER A 246 -30.90 4.42 2.57
CA SER A 246 -30.61 3.33 3.50
C SER A 246 -29.60 2.36 2.88
N SER A 247 -28.46 2.16 3.50
CA SER A 247 -27.47 1.18 3.05
C SER A 247 -27.88 -0.24 3.45
N LYS A 248 -27.84 -1.17 2.49
CA LYS A 248 -27.89 -2.63 2.75
C LYS A 248 -26.49 -3.25 2.82
N ILE A 249 -25.45 -2.42 2.80
CA ILE A 249 -24.07 -2.88 2.70
C ILE A 249 -23.55 -3.28 4.07
N GLU A 250 -23.19 -4.55 4.20
CA GLU A 250 -22.44 -5.06 5.35
C GLU A 250 -20.96 -4.65 5.21
N GLU A 251 -20.63 -3.43 5.64
CA GLU A 251 -19.28 -2.86 5.50
C GLU A 251 -18.20 -3.73 6.14
N TYR A 252 -18.46 -4.20 7.35
CA TYR A 252 -17.50 -5.03 8.08
C TYR A 252 -17.19 -6.31 7.32
N GLU A 253 -18.21 -7.03 6.84
CA GLU A 253 -18.03 -8.26 6.08
C GLU A 253 -17.36 -8.00 4.71
N THR A 254 -17.70 -6.88 4.07
CA THR A 254 -17.07 -6.47 2.80
C THR A 254 -15.57 -6.21 2.99
N ILE A 255 -15.18 -5.43 4.00
CA ILE A 255 -13.77 -5.14 4.28
C ILE A 255 -13.02 -6.39 4.73
N LYS A 256 -13.64 -7.23 5.56
CA LYS A 256 -13.06 -8.51 5.98
C LYS A 256 -12.77 -9.37 4.76
N LYS A 257 -13.72 -9.49 3.84
CA LYS A 257 -13.57 -10.25 2.60
C LYS A 257 -12.45 -9.70 1.72
N VAL A 258 -12.36 -8.37 1.56
CA VAL A 258 -11.25 -7.73 0.83
C VAL A 258 -9.91 -8.08 1.46
N LYS A 259 -9.79 -7.98 2.80
CA LYS A 259 -8.56 -8.31 3.52
C LYS A 259 -8.14 -9.77 3.36
N GLU A 260 -9.09 -10.69 3.39
CA GLU A 260 -8.86 -12.11 3.13
C GLU A 260 -8.33 -12.33 1.70
N VAL A 261 -8.96 -11.73 0.69
CA VAL A 261 -8.52 -11.83 -0.72
C VAL A 261 -7.10 -11.26 -0.88
N MET A 262 -6.85 -10.06 -0.35
CA MET A 262 -5.55 -9.40 -0.44
C MET A 262 -4.46 -10.21 0.25
N TRP A 263 -4.73 -10.79 1.43
CA TRP A 263 -3.76 -11.60 2.15
C TRP A 263 -3.50 -12.94 1.49
N GLN A 264 -4.55 -13.67 1.10
CA GLN A 264 -4.44 -15.05 0.60
C GLN A 264 -4.02 -15.15 -0.87
N LYS A 265 -4.34 -14.14 -1.69
CA LYS A 265 -4.13 -14.21 -3.15
C LYS A 265 -3.17 -13.17 -3.72
N VAL A 266 -3.02 -12.03 -3.03
CA VAL A 266 -2.17 -10.89 -3.43
C VAL A 266 -1.02 -10.66 -2.43
N GLY A 267 -0.91 -11.54 -1.43
CA GLY A 267 0.04 -11.48 -0.33
C GLY A 267 1.44 -11.97 -0.68
N ILE A 268 2.09 -12.61 0.30
CA ILE A 268 3.46 -13.12 0.20
C ILE A 268 3.54 -14.30 -0.76
N GLU A 269 2.62 -15.26 -0.65
CA GLU A 269 2.53 -16.40 -1.54
C GLU A 269 1.45 -16.13 -2.61
N ARG A 270 1.87 -16.06 -3.87
CA ARG A 270 0.95 -15.76 -4.99
C ARG A 270 1.44 -16.37 -6.31
N THR A 271 0.48 -16.62 -7.19
CA THR A 271 0.69 -17.18 -8.54
C THR A 271 -0.03 -16.33 -9.58
N SER A 272 0.28 -16.52 -10.87
CA SER A 272 -0.50 -15.90 -11.95
C SER A 272 -2.01 -16.18 -11.84
N ARG A 273 -2.37 -17.40 -11.40
CA ARG A 273 -3.76 -17.82 -11.21
C ARG A 273 -4.42 -17.10 -10.05
N SER A 274 -3.81 -17.12 -8.86
CA SER A 274 -4.40 -16.49 -7.66
C SER A 274 -4.61 -15.00 -7.86
N LEU A 275 -3.69 -14.32 -8.55
CA LEU A 275 -3.79 -12.90 -8.88
C LEU A 275 -4.93 -12.59 -9.84
N LYS A 276 -5.15 -13.42 -10.86
CA LYS A 276 -6.29 -13.25 -11.76
C LYS A 276 -7.61 -13.44 -11.01
N GLU A 277 -7.72 -14.49 -10.20
CA GLU A 277 -8.90 -14.75 -9.37
C GLU A 277 -9.17 -13.60 -8.40
N ALA A 278 -8.13 -13.03 -7.77
CA ALA A 278 -8.27 -11.88 -6.88
C ALA A 278 -8.75 -10.63 -7.62
N ALA A 279 -8.18 -10.34 -8.79
CA ALA A 279 -8.59 -9.20 -9.60
C ALA A 279 -10.08 -9.31 -10.01
N ASP A 280 -10.53 -10.50 -10.41
CA ASP A 280 -11.92 -10.73 -10.79
C ASP A 280 -12.88 -10.61 -9.59
N GLU A 281 -12.52 -11.19 -8.45
CA GLU A 281 -13.31 -11.13 -7.21
C GLU A 281 -13.44 -9.70 -6.67
N LEU A 282 -12.32 -8.96 -6.60
CA LEU A 282 -12.32 -7.56 -6.16
C LEU A 282 -13.07 -6.65 -7.13
N ASN A 283 -13.00 -6.92 -8.44
CA ASN A 283 -13.77 -6.17 -9.43
C ASN A 283 -15.28 -6.41 -9.25
N LEU A 284 -15.70 -7.64 -8.98
CA LEU A 284 -17.10 -7.96 -8.73
C LEU A 284 -17.63 -7.25 -7.47
N ILE A 285 -16.85 -7.23 -6.39
CA ILE A 285 -17.19 -6.47 -5.17
C ILE A 285 -17.35 -4.98 -5.51
N ALA A 286 -16.42 -4.40 -6.28
CA ALA A 286 -16.49 -2.99 -6.65
C ALA A 286 -17.71 -2.66 -7.52
N ILE A 287 -18.06 -3.52 -8.49
CA ILE A 287 -19.26 -3.35 -9.32
C ILE A 287 -20.53 -3.43 -8.48
N ASN A 288 -20.61 -4.35 -7.51
CA ASN A 288 -21.79 -4.44 -6.64
C ASN A 288 -21.98 -3.16 -5.80
N LEU A 289 -20.88 -2.55 -5.35
CA LEU A 289 -20.91 -1.26 -4.65
C LEU A 289 -21.31 -0.09 -5.56
N GLU A 290 -21.11 -0.17 -6.88
CA GLU A 290 -21.53 0.84 -7.85
C GLU A 290 -23.06 0.89 -8.04
N ASN A 291 -23.77 -0.19 -7.70
CA ASN A 291 -25.23 -0.25 -7.79
C ASN A 291 -25.92 0.46 -6.61
N GLU A 292 -25.16 0.89 -5.60
CA GLU A 292 -25.65 1.51 -4.37
C GLU A 292 -25.22 2.98 -4.34
N ASN A 293 -26.19 3.90 -4.39
CA ASN A 293 -25.93 5.35 -4.39
C ASN A 293 -25.96 5.93 -2.97
N ASN A 294 -25.04 5.46 -2.12
CA ASN A 294 -24.90 5.94 -0.74
C ASN A 294 -23.44 6.21 -0.36
N LEU A 295 -23.23 7.02 0.69
CA LEU A 295 -21.88 7.43 1.13
C LEU A 295 -20.99 6.21 1.49
N GLN A 296 -21.55 5.23 2.17
CA GLN A 296 -20.81 4.04 2.61
C GLN A 296 -20.35 3.22 1.40
N ALA A 297 -21.21 3.06 0.40
CA ALA A 297 -20.89 2.42 -0.86
C ALA A 297 -19.73 3.13 -1.58
N LEU A 298 -19.80 4.46 -1.65
CA LEU A 298 -18.77 5.30 -2.27
C LEU A 298 -17.41 5.08 -1.60
N GLN A 299 -17.34 5.21 -0.28
CA GLN A 299 -16.10 5.05 0.50
C GLN A 299 -15.53 3.64 0.37
N LEU A 300 -16.38 2.61 0.49
CA LEU A 300 -15.95 1.23 0.33
C LEU A 300 -15.45 0.95 -1.08
N ARG A 301 -16.11 1.51 -2.10
CA ARG A 301 -15.70 1.34 -3.48
C ARG A 301 -14.28 1.86 -3.70
N GLU A 302 -13.89 2.99 -3.12
CA GLU A 302 -12.53 3.53 -3.29
C GLU A 302 -11.46 2.61 -2.68
N LYS A 303 -11.76 2.03 -1.51
CA LYS A 303 -10.91 1.01 -0.86
C LYS A 303 -10.76 -0.21 -1.78
N VAL A 304 -11.88 -0.77 -2.22
CA VAL A 304 -11.91 -1.97 -3.06
C VAL A 304 -11.23 -1.72 -4.40
N ARG A 305 -11.39 -0.54 -5.02
CA ARG A 305 -10.73 -0.18 -6.28
C ARG A 305 -9.20 -0.10 -6.13
N SER A 306 -8.69 0.32 -4.99
CA SER A 306 -7.24 0.29 -4.71
C SER A 306 -6.70 -1.12 -4.58
N ALA A 307 -7.41 -2.00 -3.85
CA ALA A 307 -7.10 -3.42 -3.78
C ALA A 307 -7.15 -4.09 -5.16
N TRP A 308 -8.21 -3.82 -5.92
CA TRP A 308 -8.40 -4.30 -7.29
C TRP A 308 -7.26 -3.85 -8.19
N ALA A 309 -6.86 -2.58 -8.16
CA ALA A 309 -5.78 -2.06 -9.00
C ALA A 309 -4.44 -2.78 -8.72
N SER A 310 -4.14 -3.08 -7.45
CA SER A 310 -2.98 -3.89 -7.06
C SER A 310 -3.06 -5.31 -7.63
N ALA A 311 -4.19 -6.00 -7.43
CA ALA A 311 -4.38 -7.35 -7.96
C ALA A 311 -4.35 -7.39 -9.49
N PHE A 312 -4.97 -6.40 -10.15
CA PHE A 312 -5.05 -6.30 -11.59
C PHE A 312 -3.67 -6.06 -12.22
N ALA A 313 -2.91 -5.09 -11.72
CA ALA A 313 -1.53 -4.86 -12.17
C ALA A 313 -0.65 -6.09 -11.94
N ALA A 314 -0.79 -6.73 -10.78
CA ALA A 314 -0.04 -7.93 -10.46
C ALA A 314 -0.42 -9.10 -11.38
N SER A 315 -1.69 -9.23 -11.77
CA SER A 315 -2.15 -10.29 -12.68
C SER A 315 -1.58 -10.16 -14.09
N VAL A 316 -1.21 -8.94 -14.50
CA VAL A 316 -0.70 -8.63 -15.84
C VAL A 316 0.81 -8.83 -15.93
N ARG A 317 1.57 -8.46 -14.89
CA ARG A 317 3.03 -8.66 -14.86
C ARG A 317 3.40 -10.14 -14.83
N LYS A 318 4.13 -10.62 -15.85
CA LYS A 318 4.52 -12.03 -16.02
C LYS A 318 6.01 -12.29 -15.73
N GLU A 319 6.49 -11.77 -14.61
CA GLU A 319 7.87 -11.92 -14.10
C GLU A 319 7.90 -11.82 -12.56
N SER A 320 9.06 -12.04 -11.94
CA SER A 320 9.29 -11.83 -10.50
C SER A 320 10.35 -10.76 -10.21
N ARG A 321 9.94 -9.50 -10.02
CA ARG A 321 10.84 -8.35 -9.81
C ARG A 321 10.64 -7.67 -8.47
N GLY A 322 11.74 -7.40 -7.75
CA GLY A 322 11.67 -6.77 -6.43
C GLY A 322 10.68 -7.46 -5.48
N ALA A 323 9.77 -6.71 -4.87
CA ALA A 323 8.75 -7.24 -3.97
C ALA A 323 7.62 -8.01 -4.69
N HIS A 324 7.55 -7.94 -6.02
CA HIS A 324 6.63 -8.77 -6.80
C HIS A 324 7.27 -10.12 -7.10
N LYS A 325 6.97 -11.14 -6.28
CA LYS A 325 7.44 -12.52 -6.48
C LYS A 325 6.29 -13.48 -6.73
N LEU A 326 6.32 -14.16 -7.87
CA LEU A 326 5.38 -15.21 -8.30
C LEU A 326 6.02 -16.58 -8.11
N GLN A 327 5.24 -17.54 -7.59
CA GLN A 327 5.74 -18.91 -7.37
C GLN A 327 5.89 -19.70 -8.68
N ASP A 328 5.04 -19.40 -9.67
CA ASP A 328 5.01 -20.03 -10.99
C ASP A 328 5.93 -19.36 -12.02
N ILE A 329 6.43 -18.15 -11.74
CA ILE A 329 7.36 -17.42 -12.62
C ILE A 329 8.43 -16.75 -11.77
N LYS A 330 9.58 -17.41 -11.60
CA LYS A 330 10.61 -16.97 -10.62
C LYS A 330 11.59 -15.92 -11.13
N GLU A 331 11.72 -15.79 -12.44
CA GLU A 331 12.76 -14.98 -13.08
C GLU A 331 12.30 -13.55 -13.34
N GLU A 332 13.24 -12.61 -13.23
CA GLU A 332 13.09 -11.28 -13.82
C GLU A 332 13.27 -11.38 -15.33
N LYS A 333 12.46 -10.64 -16.08
CA LYS A 333 12.45 -10.69 -17.54
C LYS A 333 12.70 -9.30 -18.11
N LYS A 334 13.58 -9.23 -19.10
CA LYS A 334 14.04 -7.95 -19.68
C LYS A 334 12.89 -7.19 -20.34
N GLU A 335 11.96 -7.86 -21.00
CA GLU A 335 10.80 -7.25 -21.63
C GLU A 335 9.82 -6.59 -20.64
N TRP A 336 9.97 -6.88 -19.34
CA TRP A 336 9.17 -6.31 -18.25
C TRP A 336 9.93 -5.21 -17.47
N GLU A 337 11.11 -4.79 -17.93
CA GLU A 337 11.78 -3.58 -17.43
C GLU A 337 10.97 -2.33 -17.81
N GLY A 338 10.19 -1.83 -16.85
CA GLY A 338 9.25 -0.75 -17.10
C GLY A 338 8.13 -0.68 -16.07
N LYS A 339 7.19 0.22 -16.32
CA LYS A 339 6.11 0.55 -15.39
C LYS A 339 4.75 0.09 -15.92
N ASN A 340 3.92 -0.40 -15.02
CA ASN A 340 2.51 -0.62 -15.31
C ASN A 340 1.73 0.66 -14.99
N ARG A 341 0.94 1.14 -15.94
CA ARG A 341 0.06 2.31 -15.77
C ARG A 341 -1.39 1.90 -15.93
N ILE A 342 -2.21 2.17 -14.93
CA ILE A 342 -3.65 1.95 -14.98
C ILE A 342 -4.33 3.29 -15.20
N HIS A 343 -5.12 3.38 -16.27
CA HIS A 343 -5.98 4.53 -16.56
C HIS A 343 -7.37 4.02 -16.88
N LYS A 344 -8.37 4.40 -16.08
CA LYS A 344 -9.68 3.73 -16.06
C LYS A 344 -9.47 2.21 -15.91
N THR A 345 -10.25 1.38 -16.59
CA THR A 345 -10.12 -0.08 -16.58
C THR A 345 -9.02 -0.62 -17.51
N SER A 346 -8.25 0.25 -18.16
CA SER A 346 -7.16 -0.15 -19.05
C SER A 346 -5.82 -0.11 -18.34
N ILE A 347 -4.94 -1.07 -18.67
CA ILE A 347 -3.56 -1.11 -18.20
C ILE A 347 -2.62 -1.05 -19.40
N GLN A 348 -1.59 -0.21 -19.29
CA GLN A 348 -0.56 -0.04 -20.29
C GLN A 348 0.80 -0.25 -19.65
N PHE A 349 1.56 -1.20 -20.17
CA PHE A 349 2.97 -1.35 -19.83
C PHE A 349 3.79 -0.33 -20.61
N THR A 350 4.70 0.37 -19.94
CA THR A 350 5.65 1.30 -20.56
C THR A 350 7.08 0.84 -20.26
N PRO A 351 7.86 0.44 -21.29
CA PRO A 351 9.25 0.08 -21.11
C PRO A 351 10.07 1.20 -20.45
N ALA A 352 11.10 0.83 -19.72
CA ALA A 352 12.11 1.79 -19.26
C ALA A 352 12.77 2.44 -20.47
N ALA A 353 12.98 3.77 -20.43
CA ALA A 353 13.71 4.46 -21.47
C ALA A 353 15.10 3.82 -21.62
N SER A 354 15.50 3.48 -22.86
CA SER A 354 16.84 2.97 -23.09
C SER A 354 17.84 4.05 -22.65
N LYS A 355 18.88 3.68 -21.89
CA LYS A 355 19.94 4.61 -21.47
C LYS A 355 20.69 5.27 -22.65
N ALA A 356 20.34 4.98 -23.90
CA ALA A 356 20.98 5.52 -25.10
C ALA A 356 20.43 6.87 -25.56
N GLU A 357 19.37 7.41 -24.94
CA GLU A 357 18.80 8.70 -25.31
C GLU A 357 18.59 9.59 -24.06
N MET A 358 19.70 10.02 -23.45
CA MET A 358 19.71 11.29 -22.72
C MET A 358 20.81 12.15 -23.37
N PRO A 359 20.49 13.34 -23.88
CA PRO A 359 21.46 14.22 -24.53
C PRO A 359 22.56 14.72 -23.58
#